data_AF-A0A3A9VT47-F1
#
_entry.id   AF-A0A3A9VT47-F1
#
_cell.length_a   1.000
_cell.length_b   1.000
_cell.length_c   1.000
_cell.angle_alpha   90.00
_cell.angle_beta   90.00
_cell.angle_gamma   90.00
#
_symmetry.space_group_name_H-M   'P 1'
#
loop_
_entity.id
_entity.type
_entity.pdbx_description
1 polymer ?
#
loop_
_entity_poly.entity_id
_entity_poly.type
_entity_poly.pdbx_seq_one_letter_code
_entity_poly.pdbx_strand_id
1 'polypeptide(L)'
;MIISNNKPLVILFLIIGLTVNGQNVKEAIQNTKQIIEGKKNLERDSKELKALKVKIKLFEESFDLKDVTRVNLLKKGIITDMIREVEQSNLKAKQARIEIAQSSSEIRSERREIRNNREDSDRGRYDRKDDQRDMARDRINKRDDQRDRRDDIKDFEIQIKRAERQTIILKELKDFNFSFNQAEIEKMIAKKRLVSEFVQTLEQDIVATKRELAEDNRERIEDRRERQDDRNEKNEYETRKRRRRL
;
A
#
# COMPACT_ATOMS: atom_id res chain seq x y z
N MET A 1 48.58 -40.79 -15.44
CA MET A 1 47.95 -39.89 -16.44
C MET A 1 46.57 -39.54 -15.90
N ILE A 2 46.43 -38.40 -15.21
CA ILE A 2 45.18 -37.99 -14.54
C ILE A 2 44.55 -36.88 -15.38
N ILE A 3 43.40 -37.15 -15.97
CA ILE A 3 42.61 -36.18 -16.75
C ILE A 3 41.72 -35.43 -15.76
N SER A 4 42.07 -34.17 -15.48
CA SER A 4 41.29 -33.26 -14.64
C SER A 4 40.10 -32.70 -15.45
N ASN A 5 38.88 -33.09 -15.06
CA ASN A 5 37.62 -32.59 -15.59
C ASN A 5 37.18 -31.32 -14.83
N ASN A 6 37.76 -30.17 -15.18
CA ASN A 6 37.38 -28.86 -14.64
C ASN A 6 36.26 -28.20 -15.49
N LYS A 7 35.05 -28.78 -15.50
CA LYS A 7 33.89 -28.20 -16.22
C LYS A 7 32.68 -27.75 -15.39
N PRO A 8 32.55 -27.90 -14.05
CA PRO A 8 31.35 -27.42 -13.35
C PRO A 8 31.40 -25.92 -12.96
N LEU A 9 32.57 -25.26 -13.02
CA LEU A 9 32.76 -23.92 -12.42
C LEU A 9 32.33 -22.74 -13.31
N VAL A 10 32.12 -22.96 -14.62
CA VAL A 10 31.76 -21.89 -15.56
C VAL A 10 30.23 -21.63 -15.61
N ILE A 11 29.42 -22.63 -15.25
CA ILE A 11 27.95 -22.51 -15.26
C ILE A 11 27.44 -21.71 -14.05
N LEU A 12 28.15 -21.74 -12.92
CA LEU A 12 27.75 -21.03 -11.69
C LEU A 12 27.91 -19.51 -11.81
N PHE A 13 28.83 -19.01 -12.63
CA PHE A 13 29.06 -17.57 -12.84
C PHE A 13 28.04 -16.91 -13.79
N LEU A 14 27.33 -17.70 -14.61
CA LEU A 14 26.37 -17.18 -15.58
C LEU A 14 24.99 -16.87 -14.96
N ILE A 15 24.71 -17.41 -13.77
CA ILE A 15 23.43 -17.24 -13.05
C ILE A 15 23.40 -15.92 -12.26
N ILE A 16 24.57 -15.39 -11.86
CA ILE A 16 24.67 -14.22 -10.96
C ILE A 16 24.41 -12.90 -11.72
N GLY A 17 24.58 -12.85 -13.05
CA GLY A 17 24.34 -11.64 -13.85
C GLY A 17 22.87 -11.38 -14.24
N LEU A 18 21.96 -12.34 -14.02
CA LEU A 18 20.54 -12.22 -14.40
C LEU A 18 19.65 -11.68 -13.28
N THR A 19 20.16 -11.53 -12.06
CA THR A 19 19.34 -11.14 -10.90
C THR A 19 19.01 -9.65 -10.85
N VAL A 20 19.93 -8.78 -11.26
CA VAL A 20 19.78 -7.31 -11.16
C VAL A 20 18.74 -6.78 -12.16
N ASN A 21 18.72 -7.26 -13.41
CA ASN A 21 17.66 -6.89 -14.37
C ASN A 21 16.28 -7.49 -13.99
N GLY A 22 16.25 -8.48 -13.10
CA GLY A 22 15.02 -9.09 -12.61
C GLY A 22 14.30 -8.29 -11.54
N GLN A 23 15.02 -7.48 -10.74
CA GLN A 23 14.42 -6.69 -9.65
C GLN A 23 13.57 -5.54 -10.19
N ASN A 24 14.12 -4.69 -11.06
CA ASN A 24 13.39 -3.55 -11.64
C ASN A 24 12.16 -3.97 -12.47
N VAL A 25 12.16 -5.19 -13.04
CA VAL A 25 10.99 -5.75 -13.76
C VAL A 25 9.95 -6.27 -12.77
N LYS A 26 10.36 -6.89 -11.66
CA LYS A 26 9.45 -7.36 -10.61
C LYS A 26 8.73 -6.20 -9.93
N GLU A 27 9.46 -5.14 -9.56
CA GLU A 27 8.89 -3.92 -8.98
C GLU A 27 7.89 -3.26 -9.93
N ALA A 28 8.25 -3.06 -11.21
CA ALA A 28 7.32 -2.48 -12.18
C ALA A 28 6.03 -3.30 -12.38
N ILE A 29 6.13 -4.63 -12.35
CA ILE A 29 4.97 -5.54 -12.41
C ILE A 29 4.14 -5.41 -11.13
N GLN A 30 4.78 -5.38 -9.97
CA GLN A 30 4.13 -5.22 -8.66
C GLN A 30 3.37 -3.89 -8.58
N ASN A 31 4.01 -2.76 -8.92
CA ASN A 31 3.40 -1.42 -8.90
C ASN A 31 2.20 -1.36 -9.86
N THR A 32 2.33 -1.97 -11.04
CA THR A 32 1.20 -2.05 -11.99
C THR A 32 0.04 -2.87 -11.43
N LYS A 33 0.33 -4.00 -10.77
CA LYS A 33 -0.68 -4.85 -10.15
C LYS A 33 -1.39 -4.12 -9.00
N GLN A 34 -0.64 -3.44 -8.13
CA GLN A 34 -1.19 -2.64 -7.02
C GLN A 34 -2.13 -1.54 -7.54
N ILE A 35 -1.73 -0.80 -8.57
CA ILE A 35 -2.59 0.24 -9.17
C ILE A 35 -3.89 -0.35 -9.75
N ILE A 36 -3.81 -1.49 -10.44
CA ILE A 36 -4.99 -2.16 -11.00
C ILE A 36 -5.94 -2.62 -9.88
N GLU A 37 -5.38 -3.24 -8.85
CA GLU A 37 -6.12 -3.73 -7.69
C GLU A 37 -6.76 -2.57 -6.91
N GLY A 38 -6.01 -1.50 -6.63
CA GLY A 38 -6.50 -0.30 -5.96
C GLY A 38 -7.65 0.37 -6.72
N LYS A 39 -7.57 0.47 -8.05
CA LYS A 39 -8.68 0.99 -8.88
C LYS A 39 -9.93 0.14 -8.79
N LYS A 40 -9.77 -1.18 -8.85
CA LYS A 40 -10.89 -2.14 -8.74
C LYS A 40 -11.55 -2.04 -7.36
N ASN A 41 -10.75 -1.97 -6.30
CA ASN A 41 -11.23 -1.81 -4.93
C ASN A 41 -11.97 -0.48 -4.78
N LEU A 42 -11.40 0.63 -5.27
CA LEU A 42 -12.03 1.94 -5.24
C LEU A 42 -13.40 1.97 -5.95
N GLU A 43 -13.50 1.34 -7.13
CA GLU A 43 -14.77 1.26 -7.87
C GLU A 43 -15.82 0.46 -7.07
N ARG A 44 -15.43 -0.70 -6.55
CA ARG A 44 -16.30 -1.54 -5.74
C ARG A 44 -16.76 -0.80 -4.49
N ASP A 45 -15.84 -0.27 -3.69
CA ASP A 45 -16.10 0.40 -2.41
C ASP A 45 -17.00 1.64 -2.66
N SER A 46 -16.81 2.36 -3.77
CA SER A 46 -17.69 3.47 -4.18
C SER A 46 -19.12 3.02 -4.50
N LYS A 47 -19.30 1.89 -5.19
CA LYS A 47 -20.64 1.32 -5.48
C LYS A 47 -21.32 0.84 -4.21
N GLU A 48 -20.57 0.18 -3.33
CA GLU A 48 -21.07 -0.32 -2.05
C GLU A 48 -21.50 0.82 -1.13
N LEU A 49 -20.69 1.88 -1.01
CA LEU A 49 -21.06 3.09 -0.27
C LEU A 49 -22.35 3.72 -0.81
N LYS A 50 -22.50 3.81 -2.13
CA LYS A 50 -23.71 4.35 -2.75
C LYS A 50 -24.94 3.52 -2.39
N ALA A 51 -24.83 2.19 -2.45
CA ALA A 51 -25.92 1.29 -2.06
C ALA A 51 -26.26 1.41 -0.57
N LEU A 52 -25.26 1.48 0.30
CA LEU A 52 -25.43 1.65 1.74
C LEU A 52 -26.13 2.99 2.07
N LYS A 53 -25.74 4.09 1.41
CA LYS A 53 -26.37 5.40 1.58
C LYS A 53 -27.87 5.38 1.26
N VAL A 54 -28.28 4.62 0.24
CA VAL A 54 -29.71 4.45 -0.07
C VAL A 54 -30.43 3.72 1.06
N LYS A 55 -29.86 2.64 1.60
CA LYS A 55 -30.44 1.91 2.76
C LYS A 55 -30.54 2.81 3.99
N ILE A 56 -29.52 3.63 4.25
CA ILE A 56 -29.49 4.55 5.38
C ILE A 56 -30.54 5.64 5.24
N LYS A 57 -30.71 6.22 4.05
CA LYS A 57 -31.78 7.18 3.80
C LYS A 57 -33.15 6.59 4.11
N LEU A 58 -33.42 5.37 3.61
CA LEU A 58 -34.67 4.65 3.92
C LEU A 58 -34.83 4.37 5.42
N PHE A 59 -33.72 4.07 6.11
CA PHE A 59 -33.69 3.86 7.56
C PHE A 59 -34.02 5.16 8.31
N GLU A 60 -33.43 6.28 7.92
CA GLU A 60 -33.69 7.60 8.51
C GLU A 60 -35.14 8.04 8.29
N GLU A 61 -35.68 7.89 7.08
CA GLU A 61 -37.09 8.17 6.77
C GLU A 61 -38.02 7.31 7.63
N SER A 62 -37.73 6.01 7.76
CA SER A 62 -38.52 5.09 8.60
C SER A 62 -38.40 5.44 10.09
N PHE A 63 -37.23 5.92 10.52
CA PHE A 63 -36.97 6.35 11.88
C PHE A 63 -37.79 7.59 12.24
N ASP A 64 -37.82 8.56 11.33
CA ASP A 64 -38.55 9.82 11.54
C ASP A 64 -40.08 9.59 11.53
N LEU A 65 -40.56 8.62 10.75
CA LEU A 65 -41.94 8.11 10.78
C LEU A 65 -42.27 7.23 11.99
N LYS A 66 -41.27 6.89 12.82
CA LYS A 66 -41.38 6.01 13.99
C LYS A 66 -41.88 4.59 13.67
N ASP A 67 -41.59 4.08 12.47
CA ASP A 67 -41.94 2.71 12.08
C ASP A 67 -40.90 1.71 12.64
N VAL A 68 -41.17 1.19 13.85
CA VAL A 68 -40.29 0.26 14.57
C VAL A 68 -39.92 -0.96 13.73
N THR A 69 -40.91 -1.54 13.05
CA THR A 69 -40.73 -2.79 12.29
C THR A 69 -39.78 -2.56 11.12
N ARG A 70 -40.03 -1.49 10.37
CA ARG A 70 -39.21 -1.15 9.20
C ARG A 70 -37.81 -0.70 9.58
N VAL A 71 -37.67 0.11 10.65
CA VAL A 71 -36.36 0.54 11.18
C VAL A 71 -35.51 -0.67 11.55
N ASN A 72 -36.06 -1.62 12.31
CA ASN A 72 -35.29 -2.80 12.73
C ASN A 72 -35.00 -3.76 11.57
N LEU A 73 -35.89 -3.86 10.57
CA LEU A 73 -35.63 -4.61 9.35
C LEU A 73 -34.46 -4.01 8.55
N LEU A 74 -34.49 -2.70 8.31
CA LEU A 74 -33.44 -1.98 7.60
C LEU A 74 -32.11 -2.01 8.36
N LYS A 75 -32.16 -1.86 9.70
CA LYS A 75 -31.00 -2.02 10.58
C LYS A 75 -30.31 -3.37 10.36
N LYS A 76 -31.06 -4.48 10.31
CA LYS A 76 -30.47 -5.81 10.06
C LYS A 76 -29.70 -5.85 8.73
N GLY A 77 -30.28 -5.30 7.67
CA GLY A 77 -29.62 -5.21 6.36
C GLY A 77 -28.35 -4.34 6.38
N ILE A 78 -28.39 -3.20 7.09
CA ILE A 78 -27.23 -2.33 7.29
C ILE A 78 -26.13 -3.07 8.08
N ILE A 79 -26.49 -3.79 9.15
CA ILE A 79 -25.54 -4.56 9.96
C ILE A 79 -24.84 -5.64 9.14
N THR A 80 -25.55 -6.32 8.24
CA THR A 80 -24.93 -7.28 7.31
C THR A 80 -23.87 -6.61 6.44
N ASP A 81 -24.16 -5.44 5.88
CA ASP A 81 -23.18 -4.68 5.10
C ASP A 81 -21.98 -4.24 5.97
N MET A 82 -22.23 -3.79 7.20
CA MET A 82 -21.20 -3.36 8.14
C MET A 82 -20.27 -4.51 8.55
N ILE A 83 -20.79 -5.71 8.80
CA ILE A 83 -19.95 -6.90 9.13
C ILE A 83 -18.95 -7.15 8.01
N ARG A 84 -19.45 -7.20 6.78
CA ARG A 84 -18.63 -7.42 5.59
C ARG A 84 -17.56 -6.34 5.43
N GLU A 85 -17.91 -5.08 5.70
CA GLU A 85 -16.96 -3.97 5.63
C GLU A 85 -15.88 -4.05 6.71
N VAL A 86 -16.25 -4.33 7.96
CA VAL A 86 -15.30 -4.52 9.06
C VAL A 86 -14.33 -5.68 8.78
N GLU A 87 -14.82 -6.78 8.20
CA GLU A 87 -13.96 -7.88 7.77
C GLU A 87 -12.95 -7.43 6.72
N GLN A 88 -13.38 -6.65 5.72
CA GLN A 88 -12.50 -6.09 4.71
C GLN A 88 -11.46 -5.12 5.29
N SER A 89 -11.87 -4.21 6.17
CA SER A 89 -10.95 -3.28 6.85
C SER A 89 -9.90 -4.01 7.67
N ASN A 90 -10.26 -5.11 8.34
CA ASN A 90 -9.30 -5.96 9.06
C ASN A 90 -8.30 -6.65 8.12
N LEU A 91 -8.73 -7.08 6.93
CA LEU A 91 -7.84 -7.64 5.92
C LEU A 91 -6.88 -6.57 5.39
N LYS A 92 -7.38 -5.37 5.08
CA LYS A 92 -6.56 -4.22 4.65
C LYS A 92 -5.50 -3.88 5.71
N ALA A 93 -5.87 -3.82 6.99
CA ALA A 93 -4.92 -3.60 8.08
C ALA A 93 -3.85 -4.69 8.20
N LYS A 94 -4.18 -5.96 7.92
CA LYS A 94 -3.17 -7.04 7.88
C LYS A 94 -2.20 -6.85 6.71
N GLN A 95 -2.71 -6.44 5.55
CA GLN A 95 -1.91 -6.20 4.35
C GLN A 95 -0.93 -5.03 4.56
N ALA A 96 -1.39 -3.92 5.13
CA ALA A 96 -0.55 -2.77 5.44
C ALA A 96 0.60 -3.10 6.42
N ARG A 97 0.40 -4.05 7.35
CA ARG A 97 1.51 -4.56 8.21
C ARG A 97 2.59 -5.26 7.40
N ILE A 98 2.19 -6.00 6.35
CA ILE A 98 3.13 -6.70 5.47
C ILE A 98 3.90 -5.67 4.65
N GLU A 99 3.24 -4.65 4.13
CA GLU A 99 3.86 -3.55 3.36
C GLU A 99 4.90 -2.80 4.20
N ILE A 100 4.58 -2.40 5.44
CA ILE A 100 5.57 -1.78 6.35
C ILE A 100 6.78 -2.69 6.61
N ALA A 101 6.56 -4.00 6.69
CA ALA A 101 7.65 -4.96 6.87
C ALA A 101 8.53 -5.05 5.62
N GLN A 102 7.95 -4.90 4.42
CA GLN A 102 8.66 -4.85 3.15
C GLN A 102 9.50 -3.58 3.01
N SER A 103 8.93 -2.38 3.20
CA SER A 103 9.71 -1.13 3.14
C SER A 103 10.76 -1.05 4.28
N SER A 104 10.51 -1.69 5.43
CA SER A 104 11.56 -1.90 6.45
C SER A 104 12.71 -2.82 6.00
N SER A 105 12.44 -3.79 5.12
CA SER A 105 13.43 -4.70 4.55
C SER A 105 14.25 -4.04 3.43
N GLU A 106 13.61 -3.20 2.62
CA GLU A 106 14.24 -2.41 1.55
C GLU A 106 15.29 -1.46 2.13
N ILE A 107 14.91 -0.65 3.13
CA ILE A 107 15.85 0.24 3.85
C ILE A 107 17.06 -0.53 4.41
N ARG A 108 16.87 -1.77 4.87
CA ARG A 108 17.98 -2.59 5.39
C ARG A 108 18.91 -3.04 4.28
N SER A 109 18.37 -3.35 3.10
CA SER A 109 19.12 -3.77 1.93
C SER A 109 19.92 -2.59 1.38
N GLU A 110 19.29 -1.43 1.20
CA GLU A 110 19.94 -0.16 0.84
C GLU A 110 21.09 0.21 1.78
N ARG A 111 20.89 0.06 3.11
CA ARG A 111 21.96 0.28 4.09
C ARG A 111 23.16 -0.65 3.90
N ARG A 112 22.96 -1.86 3.40
CA ARG A 112 24.04 -2.81 3.10
C ARG A 112 24.74 -2.41 1.81
N GLU A 113 24.00 -2.01 0.79
CA GLU A 113 24.57 -1.55 -0.49
C GLU A 113 25.45 -0.31 -0.32
N ILE A 114 24.98 0.72 0.39
CA ILE A 114 25.79 1.91 0.72
C ILE A 114 27.08 1.54 1.44
N ARG A 115 27.02 0.54 2.33
CA ARG A 115 28.23 0.07 3.05
C ARG A 115 29.20 -0.61 2.09
N ASN A 116 28.71 -1.51 1.24
CA ASN A 116 29.52 -2.22 0.27
C ASN A 116 30.17 -1.24 -0.74
N ASN A 117 29.38 -0.30 -1.28
CA ASN A 117 29.88 0.73 -2.20
C ASN A 117 30.96 1.60 -1.55
N ARG A 118 30.79 1.94 -0.26
CA ARG A 118 31.82 2.65 0.49
C ARG A 118 33.10 1.84 0.62
N GLU A 119 33.00 0.57 1.02
CA GLU A 119 34.16 -0.33 1.15
C GLU A 119 34.90 -0.55 -0.17
N ASP A 120 34.18 -0.63 -1.28
CA ASP A 120 34.77 -0.77 -2.62
C ASP A 120 35.44 0.54 -3.08
N SER A 121 34.81 1.69 -2.83
CA SER A 121 35.39 3.01 -3.14
C SER A 121 36.69 3.28 -2.36
N ASP A 122 36.80 2.77 -1.13
CA ASP A 122 38.00 2.90 -0.30
C ASP A 122 39.16 2.02 -0.83
N ARG A 123 38.87 0.98 -1.62
CA ARG A 123 39.85 0.02 -2.18
C ARG A 123 40.21 0.29 -3.65
N GLY A 124 39.39 1.02 -4.40
CA GLY A 124 39.58 1.33 -5.83
C GLY A 124 40.32 2.64 -6.09
N ARG A 125 41.36 2.62 -6.96
CA ARG A 125 42.19 3.81 -7.27
C ARG A 125 41.73 4.64 -8.48
N TYR A 126 40.73 4.20 -9.25
CA TYR A 126 40.57 4.63 -10.65
C TYR A 126 39.23 5.26 -11.10
N ASP A 127 38.18 5.41 -10.26
CA ASP A 127 36.93 6.05 -10.74
C ASP A 127 36.19 6.95 -9.71
N ARG A 128 36.95 7.77 -8.96
CA ARG A 128 36.43 8.66 -7.89
C ARG A 128 35.21 9.53 -8.23
N LYS A 129 35.00 9.91 -9.49
CA LYS A 129 33.85 10.73 -9.90
C LYS A 129 32.57 9.90 -10.05
N ASP A 130 32.70 8.69 -10.58
CA ASP A 130 31.57 7.78 -10.75
C ASP A 130 31.16 7.22 -9.36
N ASP A 131 32.14 6.84 -8.52
CA ASP A 131 31.89 6.42 -7.12
C ASP A 131 31.16 7.49 -6.27
N GLN A 132 31.48 8.77 -6.48
CA GLN A 132 30.81 9.89 -5.79
C GLN A 132 29.37 10.09 -6.27
N ARG A 133 29.12 9.84 -7.56
CA ARG A 133 27.79 9.95 -8.14
C ARG A 133 26.89 8.82 -7.63
N ASP A 134 27.41 7.61 -7.57
CA ASP A 134 26.68 6.43 -7.07
C ASP A 134 26.37 6.58 -5.58
N MET A 135 27.37 6.96 -4.77
CA MET A 135 27.14 7.24 -3.34
C MET A 135 26.16 8.40 -3.11
N ALA A 136 26.07 9.38 -4.01
CA ALA A 136 25.10 10.46 -3.88
C ALA A 136 23.68 9.97 -4.18
N ARG A 137 23.50 9.07 -5.15
CA ARG A 137 22.22 8.46 -5.50
C ARG A 137 21.73 7.51 -4.41
N ASP A 138 22.57 6.59 -3.94
CA ASP A 138 22.17 5.65 -2.87
C ASP A 138 21.71 6.40 -1.60
N ARG A 139 22.27 7.59 -1.34
CA ARG A 139 21.84 8.44 -0.22
C ARG A 139 20.49 9.10 -0.45
N ILE A 140 20.17 9.44 -1.70
CA ILE A 140 18.88 10.01 -2.08
C ILE A 140 17.81 8.92 -1.95
N ASN A 141 18.01 7.76 -2.58
CA ASN A 141 17.09 6.62 -2.53
C ASN A 141 16.77 6.24 -1.08
N LYS A 142 17.79 6.04 -0.24
CA LYS A 142 17.63 5.74 1.19
C LYS A 142 16.82 6.78 1.96
N ARG A 143 16.89 8.05 1.55
CA ARG A 143 16.15 9.13 2.20
C ARG A 143 14.68 9.09 1.80
N ASP A 144 14.41 8.74 0.55
CA ASP A 144 13.06 8.62 0.02
C ASP A 144 12.39 7.35 0.57
N ASP A 145 13.05 6.18 0.59
CA ASP A 145 12.55 4.98 1.30
C ASP A 145 12.19 5.23 2.77
N GLN A 146 12.99 6.06 3.46
CA GLN A 146 12.74 6.44 4.85
C GLN A 146 11.55 7.37 5.02
N ARG A 147 11.23 8.17 3.99
CA ARG A 147 10.04 9.00 3.95
C ARG A 147 8.84 8.11 3.70
N ASP A 148 8.90 7.24 2.72
CA ASP A 148 7.78 6.38 2.30
C ASP A 148 7.40 5.46 3.45
N ARG A 149 8.38 4.82 4.10
CA ARG A 149 8.11 4.04 5.32
C ARG A 149 7.45 4.85 6.44
N ARG A 150 7.77 6.13 6.60
CA ARG A 150 7.15 6.96 7.65
C ARG A 150 5.71 7.30 7.29
N ASP A 151 5.45 7.57 6.02
CA ASP A 151 4.11 7.84 5.52
C ASP A 151 3.24 6.56 5.56
N ASP A 152 3.78 5.40 5.16
CA ASP A 152 3.17 4.06 5.32
C ASP A 152 2.73 3.79 6.77
N ILE A 153 3.61 4.04 7.75
CA ILE A 153 3.32 3.83 9.16
C ILE A 153 2.17 4.73 9.61
N LYS A 154 2.20 5.99 9.19
CA LYS A 154 1.18 6.96 9.57
C LYS A 154 -0.18 6.59 8.99
N ASP A 155 -0.22 6.22 7.72
CA ASP A 155 -1.46 5.83 7.04
C ASP A 155 -2.00 4.51 7.60
N PHE A 156 -1.11 3.58 7.93
CA PHE A 156 -1.45 2.34 8.62
C PHE A 156 -2.07 2.59 10.00
N GLU A 157 -1.51 3.49 10.82
CA GLU A 157 -2.10 3.86 12.11
C GLU A 157 -3.50 4.46 11.95
N ILE A 158 -3.69 5.31 10.93
CA ILE A 158 -4.99 5.91 10.61
C ILE A 158 -5.97 4.81 10.16
N GLN A 159 -5.53 3.85 9.37
CA GLN A 159 -6.35 2.72 8.91
C GLN A 159 -6.76 1.81 10.08
N ILE A 160 -5.86 1.49 11.01
CA ILE A 160 -6.20 0.73 12.23
C ILE A 160 -7.26 1.46 13.04
N LYS A 161 -7.05 2.75 13.33
CA LYS A 161 -7.98 3.54 14.14
C LYS A 161 -9.38 3.57 13.51
N ARG A 162 -9.47 3.67 12.19
CA ARG A 162 -10.75 3.58 11.45
C ARG A 162 -11.38 2.20 11.57
N ALA A 163 -10.62 1.13 11.35
CA ALA A 163 -11.11 -0.25 11.47
C ALA A 163 -11.60 -0.58 12.90
N GLU A 164 -10.88 -0.11 13.91
CA GLU A 164 -11.27 -0.22 15.32
C GLU A 164 -12.57 0.54 15.59
N ARG A 165 -12.68 1.78 15.08
CA ARG A 165 -13.91 2.57 15.24
C ARG A 165 -15.10 1.91 14.56
N GLN A 166 -14.94 1.41 13.34
CA GLN A 166 -15.94 0.63 12.62
C GLN A 166 -16.39 -0.60 13.42
N THR A 167 -15.44 -1.32 14.04
CA THR A 167 -15.73 -2.48 14.89
C THR A 167 -16.53 -2.11 16.13
N ILE A 168 -16.16 -1.01 16.81
CA ILE A 168 -16.90 -0.50 17.97
C ILE A 168 -18.33 -0.13 17.58
N ILE A 169 -18.51 0.63 16.50
CA ILE A 169 -19.83 1.04 16.00
C ILE A 169 -20.69 -0.20 15.66
N LEU A 170 -20.12 -1.17 14.94
CA LEU A 170 -20.80 -2.41 14.60
C LEU A 170 -21.28 -3.15 15.86
N LYS A 171 -20.39 -3.34 16.84
CA LYS A 171 -20.73 -4.01 18.11
C LYS A 171 -21.87 -3.29 18.82
N GLU A 172 -21.79 -1.96 18.90
CA GLU A 172 -22.78 -1.12 19.55
C GLU A 172 -24.16 -1.13 18.90
N LEU A 173 -24.23 -1.33 17.58
CA LEU A 173 -25.47 -1.37 16.82
C LEU A 173 -26.05 -2.78 16.72
N LYS A 174 -25.20 -3.82 16.64
CA LYS A 174 -25.62 -5.21 16.45
C LYS A 174 -26.66 -5.63 17.49
N ASP A 175 -26.39 -5.33 18.76
CA ASP A 175 -27.20 -5.78 19.89
C ASP A 175 -28.38 -4.84 20.23
N PHE A 176 -28.47 -3.68 19.56
CA PHE A 176 -29.45 -2.65 19.90
C PHE A 176 -30.73 -2.74 19.06
N ASN A 177 -31.90 -2.96 19.66
CA ASN A 177 -33.17 -2.87 18.94
C ASN A 177 -33.82 -1.50 19.18
N PHE A 178 -34.31 -0.88 18.11
CA PHE A 178 -35.01 0.40 18.20
C PHE A 178 -36.41 0.20 18.77
N SER A 179 -36.78 1.03 19.75
CA SER A 179 -38.11 1.08 20.33
C SER A 179 -38.49 2.54 20.59
N PHE A 180 -39.60 3.03 20.03
CA PHE A 180 -39.99 4.46 20.15
C PHE A 180 -40.64 4.81 21.50
N ASN A 181 -40.05 4.31 22.58
CA ASN A 181 -40.43 4.61 23.96
C ASN A 181 -39.73 5.89 24.43
N GLN A 182 -40.45 6.77 25.15
CA GLN A 182 -39.93 8.08 25.58
C GLN A 182 -38.62 7.97 26.38
N ALA A 183 -38.50 6.95 27.23
CA ALA A 183 -37.31 6.69 28.05
C ALA A 183 -36.06 6.31 27.24
N GLU A 184 -36.20 5.86 26.00
CA GLU A 184 -35.09 5.39 25.16
C GLU A 184 -34.76 6.32 23.99
N ILE A 185 -35.44 7.47 23.87
CA ILE A 185 -35.28 8.39 22.73
C ILE A 185 -33.84 8.86 22.55
N GLU A 186 -33.18 9.29 23.62
CA GLU A 186 -31.80 9.77 23.56
C GLU A 186 -30.85 8.65 23.09
N LYS A 187 -31.04 7.44 23.61
CA LYS A 187 -30.26 6.26 23.23
C LYS A 187 -30.45 5.92 21.75
N MET A 188 -31.69 5.96 21.25
CA MET A 188 -31.97 5.74 19.83
C MET A 188 -31.33 6.80 18.94
N ILE A 189 -31.40 8.08 19.32
CA ILE A 189 -30.76 9.17 18.57
C ILE A 189 -29.25 8.97 18.53
N ALA A 190 -28.64 8.60 19.65
CA ALA A 190 -27.22 8.27 19.71
C ALA A 190 -26.88 7.11 18.75
N LYS A 191 -27.68 6.03 18.73
CA LYS A 191 -27.47 4.90 17.81
C LYS A 191 -27.70 5.26 16.34
N LYS A 192 -28.70 6.10 16.02
CA LYS A 192 -28.88 6.67 14.67
C LYS A 192 -27.62 7.41 14.22
N ARG A 193 -27.03 8.23 15.10
CA ARG A 193 -25.77 8.95 14.79
C ARG A 193 -24.60 8.02 14.50
N LEU A 194 -24.48 6.89 15.20
CA LEU A 194 -23.43 5.91 14.92
C LEU A 194 -23.54 5.31 13.50
N VAL A 195 -24.74 5.15 12.97
CA VAL A 195 -24.94 4.69 11.57
C VAL A 195 -24.37 5.73 10.59
N SER A 196 -24.66 7.01 10.80
CA SER A 196 -24.10 8.09 9.98
C SER A 196 -22.58 8.20 10.14
N GLU A 197 -22.07 8.02 11.35
CA GLU A 197 -20.63 8.02 11.61
C GLU A 197 -19.92 6.87 10.87
N PHE A 198 -20.53 5.68 10.84
CA PHE A 198 -19.98 4.56 10.07
C PHE A 198 -19.80 4.92 8.59
N VAL A 199 -20.79 5.56 7.97
CA VAL A 199 -20.69 6.03 6.58
C VAL A 199 -19.54 7.01 6.39
N GLN A 200 -19.34 7.93 7.33
CA GLN A 200 -18.22 8.88 7.26
C GLN A 200 -16.86 8.16 7.28
N THR A 201 -16.73 7.06 8.04
CA THR A 201 -15.50 6.26 7.99
C THR A 201 -15.26 5.65 6.61
N LEU A 202 -16.31 5.20 5.92
CA LEU A 202 -16.18 4.63 4.57
C LEU A 202 -15.83 5.69 3.51
N GLU A 203 -16.37 6.90 3.67
CA GLU A 203 -16.00 8.04 2.83
C GLU A 203 -14.53 8.38 3.00
N GLN A 204 -14.03 8.36 4.24
CA GLN A 204 -12.61 8.56 4.53
C GLN A 204 -11.75 7.44 3.91
N ASP A 205 -12.20 6.19 3.93
CA ASP A 205 -11.52 5.06 3.29
C ASP A 205 -11.39 5.27 1.78
N ILE A 206 -12.47 5.66 1.10
CA ILE A 206 -12.43 6.00 -0.34
C ILE A 206 -11.48 7.16 -0.62
N VAL A 207 -11.46 8.20 0.23
CA VAL A 207 -10.55 9.34 0.07
C VAL A 207 -9.10 8.89 0.25
N ALA A 208 -8.81 8.04 1.23
CA ALA A 208 -7.48 7.49 1.46
C ALA A 208 -7.01 6.67 0.25
N THR A 209 -7.82 5.72 -0.23
CA THR A 209 -7.48 4.92 -1.42
C THR A 209 -7.26 5.76 -2.67
N LYS A 210 -7.98 6.90 -2.83
CA LYS A 210 -7.71 7.83 -3.93
C LYS A 210 -6.35 8.53 -3.81
N ARG A 211 -5.92 8.84 -2.58
CA ARG A 211 -4.61 9.45 -2.33
C ARG A 211 -3.49 8.44 -2.59
N GLU A 212 -3.61 7.23 -2.02
CA GLU A 212 -2.70 6.11 -2.28
C GLU A 212 -2.53 5.87 -3.78
N LEU A 213 -3.62 5.75 -4.54
CA LEU A 213 -3.53 5.60 -5.99
C LEU A 213 -2.85 6.77 -6.71
N ALA A 214 -2.96 8.00 -6.19
CA ALA A 214 -2.29 9.15 -6.80
C ALA A 214 -0.77 9.09 -6.54
N GLU A 215 -0.38 8.61 -5.37
CA GLU A 215 1.00 8.37 -4.94
C GLU A 215 1.62 7.22 -5.74
N ASP A 216 0.98 6.05 -5.81
CA ASP A 216 1.44 4.92 -6.64
C ASP A 216 1.69 5.33 -8.10
N ASN A 217 0.84 6.20 -8.65
CA ASN A 217 1.01 6.69 -10.02
C ASN A 217 2.20 7.64 -10.15
N ARG A 218 2.53 8.39 -9.10
CA ARG A 218 3.68 9.29 -9.05
C ARG A 218 4.97 8.48 -8.95
N GLU A 219 5.04 7.53 -8.03
CA GLU A 219 6.18 6.61 -7.85
C GLU A 219 6.48 5.88 -9.15
N ARG A 220 5.45 5.32 -9.81
CA ARG A 220 5.62 4.66 -11.11
C ARG A 220 6.25 5.56 -12.19
N ILE A 221 6.02 6.88 -12.12
CA ILE A 221 6.65 7.84 -13.05
C ILE A 221 8.11 8.07 -12.67
N GLU A 222 8.41 8.13 -11.38
CA GLU A 222 9.76 8.28 -10.83
C GLU A 222 10.62 7.03 -11.15
N ASP A 223 10.13 5.81 -10.87
CA ASP A 223 10.78 4.54 -11.24
C ASP A 223 11.07 4.44 -12.74
N ARG A 224 10.20 5.03 -13.56
CA ARG A 224 10.36 5.02 -15.01
C ARG A 224 11.53 5.91 -15.43
N ARG A 225 11.73 7.05 -14.76
CA ARG A 225 12.85 7.96 -15.02
C ARG A 225 14.16 7.31 -14.60
N GLU A 226 14.20 6.69 -13.42
CA GLU A 226 15.38 5.99 -12.92
C GLU A 226 15.82 4.86 -13.85
N ARG A 227 14.89 4.00 -14.27
CA ARG A 227 15.19 2.95 -15.26
C ARG A 227 15.68 3.50 -16.60
N GLN A 228 15.30 4.72 -16.98
CA GLN A 228 15.81 5.36 -18.18
C GLN A 228 17.25 5.84 -17.97
N ASP A 229 17.56 6.40 -16.81
CA ASP A 229 18.90 6.84 -16.44
C ASP A 229 19.87 5.65 -16.34
N ASP A 230 19.47 4.54 -15.70
CA ASP A 230 20.27 3.31 -15.62
C ASP A 230 20.65 2.77 -16.99
N ARG A 231 19.69 2.78 -17.93
CA ARG A 231 19.94 2.37 -19.32
C ARG A 231 20.91 3.30 -20.01
N ASN A 232 20.77 4.60 -19.80
CA ASN A 232 21.67 5.59 -20.40
C ASN A 232 23.11 5.41 -19.89
N GLU A 233 23.29 5.10 -18.62
CA GLU A 233 24.62 4.86 -18.01
C GLU A 233 25.27 3.58 -18.50
N LYS A 234 24.48 2.50 -18.56
CA LYS A 234 24.97 1.24 -19.15
C LYS A 234 25.43 1.45 -20.59
N ASN A 235 24.65 2.18 -21.39
CA ASN A 235 25.01 2.53 -22.75
C ASN A 235 26.27 3.41 -22.81
N GLU A 236 26.44 4.36 -21.89
CA GLU A 236 27.63 5.19 -21.81
C GLU A 236 28.89 4.36 -21.52
N TYR A 237 28.81 3.44 -20.55
CA TYR A 237 29.88 2.50 -20.23
C TYR A 237 30.23 1.61 -21.44
N GLU A 238 29.23 1.01 -22.10
CA GLU A 238 29.44 0.18 -23.29
C GLU A 238 30.07 0.98 -24.45
N THR A 239 29.66 2.23 -24.62
CA THR A 239 30.21 3.14 -25.64
C THR A 239 31.66 3.52 -25.34
N ARG A 240 31.98 3.88 -24.08
CA ARG A 240 33.35 4.15 -23.63
C ARG A 240 34.24 2.91 -23.79
N LYS A 241 33.74 1.71 -23.46
CA LYS A 241 34.45 0.44 -23.63
C LYS A 241 34.73 0.09 -25.09
N ARG A 242 33.77 0.33 -26.00
CA ARG A 242 33.98 0.18 -27.45
C ARG A 242 35.04 1.15 -27.98
N ARG A 243 35.00 2.42 -27.56
CA ARG A 243 36.00 3.43 -27.97
C ARG A 243 37.43 3.09 -27.53
N ARG A 244 37.64 2.43 -26.39
CA ARG A 244 38.97 2.00 -25.92
C ARG A 244 39.55 0.78 -26.66
N ARG A 245 38.74 0.09 -27.48
CA ARG A 245 39.14 -1.12 -28.24
C ARG A 245 39.43 -0.84 -29.71
N LEU A 246 39.19 0.39 -30.17
CA LEU A 246 39.56 0.92 -31.48
C LEU A 246 40.86 1.72 -31.34
#